data_AF-A0A093YIX1-F1
#
_entry.id   AF-A0A093YIX1-F1
#
_cell.length_a   1.000
_cell.length_b   1.000
_cell.length_c   1.000
_cell.angle_alpha   90.00
_cell.angle_beta   90.00
_cell.angle_gamma   90.00
#
_symmetry.space_group_name_H-M   'P 1'
#
loop_
_entity.id
_entity.type
_entity.pdbx_description
1 polymer ?
#
loop_
_entity_poly.entity_id
_entity_poly.type
_entity_poly.pdbx_seq_one_letter_code
_entity_poly.pdbx_strand_id
1 'polypeptide(L)'
;MLLSKSLIALATYAFVGSNALGINCRGSGLCTGSKGILGQAQGQLRGMDQNQQFSDGQHITCVKTSNIGEPSLCIFYQKTNGRKWTVAQTVNYVQALIDHKCSACGSVPTDSGNNVNNGELTANMVTNAQPGVDKRSEEAFPKAAVQEKYSQPTKRKEAALGINCRGSSTCGVGGIGHSPAGTLEKVRDAVAAGPDGHWSNGQQIACVPHVTGRLCAFYQNIGDRTFTKDQSVTYLDQLRSHGCRNCGSIPTDSGNDTSKGELTVNFVS
;
A
#
# COMPACT_ATOMS: atom_id res chain seq x y z
N MET A 1 -75.40 21.72 5.20
CA MET A 1 -74.31 20.73 5.12
C MET A 1 -73.51 21.02 3.85
N LEU A 2 -72.35 21.64 3.96
CA LEU A 2 -71.40 21.86 2.86
C LEU A 2 -70.03 21.44 3.41
N LEU A 3 -69.55 20.26 3.00
CA LEU A 3 -68.22 19.76 3.36
C LEU A 3 -67.21 20.22 2.31
N SER A 4 -66.41 21.22 2.67
CA SER A 4 -65.21 21.62 1.92
C SER A 4 -64.16 20.51 2.01
N LYS A 5 -63.80 19.94 0.86
CA LYS A 5 -62.68 18.99 0.72
C LYS A 5 -61.39 19.78 0.49
N SER A 6 -60.54 19.88 1.50
CA SER A 6 -59.17 20.38 1.34
C SER A 6 -58.25 19.22 0.97
N LEU A 7 -57.77 19.22 -0.28
CA LEU A 7 -56.69 18.34 -0.75
C LEU A 7 -55.35 18.90 -0.29
N ILE A 8 -54.67 18.19 0.60
CA ILE A 8 -53.29 18.49 1.01
C ILE A 8 -52.36 17.86 -0.03
N ALA A 9 -51.72 18.68 -0.85
CA ALA A 9 -50.67 18.25 -1.76
C ALA A 9 -49.36 18.06 -0.97
N LEU A 10 -48.97 16.79 -0.74
CA LEU A 10 -47.65 16.43 -0.23
C LEU A 10 -46.63 16.63 -1.34
N ALA A 11 -45.84 17.71 -1.25
CA ALA A 11 -44.67 17.91 -2.08
C ALA A 11 -43.59 16.89 -1.68
N THR A 12 -43.48 15.79 -2.44
CA THR A 12 -42.34 14.87 -2.36
C THR A 12 -41.12 15.56 -2.93
N TYR A 13 -40.22 16.02 -2.06
CA TYR A 13 -38.88 16.42 -2.44
C TYR A 13 -38.13 15.17 -2.91
N ALA A 14 -37.97 15.02 -4.23
CA ALA A 14 -37.02 14.07 -4.78
C ALA A 14 -35.61 14.56 -4.42
N PHE A 15 -34.97 13.92 -3.44
CA PHE A 15 -33.54 14.07 -3.22
C PHE A 15 -32.83 13.53 -4.47
N VAL A 16 -32.41 14.43 -5.35
CA VAL A 16 -31.49 14.09 -6.43
C VAL A 16 -30.15 13.82 -5.75
N GLY A 17 -29.91 12.56 -5.39
CA GLY A 17 -28.62 12.14 -4.87
C GLY A 17 -27.57 12.42 -5.93
N SER A 18 -26.75 13.44 -5.72
CA SER A 18 -25.52 13.59 -6.48
C SER A 18 -24.70 12.33 -6.22
N ASN A 19 -24.37 11.59 -7.27
CA ASN A 19 -23.48 10.43 -7.19
C ASN A 19 -22.06 10.94 -6.87
N ALA A 20 -21.82 11.30 -5.61
CA ALA A 20 -20.53 11.66 -5.09
C ALA A 20 -19.61 10.44 -5.24
N LEU A 21 -18.61 10.55 -6.12
CA LEU A 21 -17.61 9.50 -6.25
C LEU A 21 -16.70 9.60 -5.02
N GLY A 22 -16.86 8.66 -4.09
CA GLY A 22 -16.05 8.56 -2.89
C GLY A 22 -14.69 7.93 -3.15
N ILE A 23 -14.11 7.38 -2.08
CA ILE A 23 -12.88 6.58 -2.17
C ILE A 23 -13.02 5.50 -3.25
N ASN A 24 -11.99 5.35 -4.08
CA ASN A 24 -12.02 4.40 -5.20
C ASN A 24 -10.62 3.99 -5.62
N CYS A 25 -10.50 2.90 -6.38
CA CYS A 25 -9.24 2.37 -6.88
C CYS A 25 -9.03 2.64 -8.38
N ARG A 26 -9.58 3.75 -8.90
CA ARG A 26 -9.41 4.14 -10.30
C ARG A 26 -8.02 4.73 -10.50
N GLY A 27 -7.49 4.57 -11.70
CA GLY A 27 -6.18 5.09 -12.09
C GLY A 27 -5.90 4.83 -13.56
N SER A 28 -4.68 5.12 -13.99
CA SER A 28 -4.23 4.78 -15.34
C SER A 28 -4.18 3.27 -15.58
N GLY A 29 -4.16 2.84 -16.84
CA GLY A 29 -4.01 1.42 -17.18
C GLY A 29 -2.72 0.78 -16.64
N LEU A 30 -1.70 1.60 -16.35
CA LEU A 30 -0.42 1.21 -15.77
C LEU A 30 -0.51 0.76 -14.29
N CYS A 31 -1.64 1.00 -13.65
CA CYS A 31 -1.90 0.56 -12.28
C CYS A 31 -2.08 -0.97 -12.16
N THR A 32 -2.38 -1.63 -13.28
CA THR A 32 -2.58 -3.09 -13.34
C THR A 32 -1.25 -3.81 -13.10
N GLY A 33 -1.24 -4.82 -12.22
CA GLY A 33 -0.04 -5.62 -11.93
C GLY A 33 0.91 -5.04 -10.89
N SER A 34 0.74 -3.79 -10.47
CA SER A 34 1.61 -3.10 -9.50
C SER A 34 1.19 -3.35 -8.04
N LYS A 35 0.94 -4.61 -7.65
CA LYS A 35 0.42 -4.95 -6.31
C LYS A 35 1.42 -4.59 -5.20
N GLY A 36 0.95 -3.87 -4.19
CA GLY A 36 1.72 -3.56 -2.97
C GLY A 36 2.57 -2.30 -3.04
N ILE A 37 2.60 -1.60 -4.18
CA ILE A 37 3.38 -0.37 -4.33
C ILE A 37 2.82 0.81 -3.50
N LEU A 38 1.52 0.81 -3.20
CA LEU A 38 0.93 1.76 -2.24
C LEU A 38 1.55 1.62 -0.84
N GLY A 39 1.84 0.40 -0.41
CA GLY A 39 2.52 0.15 0.86
C GLY A 39 3.96 0.69 0.85
N GLN A 40 4.66 0.60 -0.29
CA GLN A 40 5.99 1.20 -0.44
C GLN A 40 5.93 2.74 -0.37
N ALA A 41 4.94 3.35 -1.04
CA ALA A 41 4.72 4.79 -0.99
C ALA A 41 4.40 5.26 0.44
N GLN A 42 3.57 4.49 1.15
CA GLN A 42 3.27 4.75 2.55
C GLN A 42 4.51 4.65 3.44
N GLY A 43 5.37 3.66 3.20
CA GLY A 43 6.65 3.52 3.90
C GLY A 43 7.57 4.73 3.68
N GLN A 44 7.68 5.21 2.44
CA GLN A 44 8.46 6.43 2.14
C GLN A 44 7.89 7.66 2.86
N LEU A 45 6.56 7.84 2.86
CA LEU A 45 5.91 8.94 3.59
C LEU A 45 6.19 8.91 5.09
N ARG A 46 6.18 7.74 5.72
CA ARG A 46 6.49 7.61 7.16
C ARG A 46 7.94 7.93 7.51
N GLY A 47 8.85 7.87 6.54
CA GLY A 47 10.25 8.27 6.70
C GLY A 47 10.52 9.76 6.46
N MET A 48 9.54 10.53 5.99
CA MET A 48 9.66 11.98 5.76
C MET A 48 9.43 12.77 7.05
N ASP A 49 9.75 14.07 7.03
CA ASP A 49 9.33 14.99 8.08
C ASP A 49 7.80 15.04 8.13
N GLN A 50 7.23 14.59 9.25
CA GLN A 50 5.79 14.47 9.43
C GLN A 50 5.06 15.82 9.44
N ASN A 51 5.79 16.94 9.64
CA ASN A 51 5.24 18.29 9.59
C ASN A 51 5.37 18.96 8.22
N GLN A 52 6.16 18.39 7.30
CA GLN A 52 6.29 18.93 5.95
C GLN A 52 4.92 18.95 5.26
N GLN A 53 4.63 20.05 4.57
CA GLN A 53 3.34 20.27 3.94
C GLN A 53 3.43 20.24 2.41
N PHE A 54 2.38 19.71 1.79
CA PHE A 54 2.25 19.62 0.34
C PHE A 54 0.93 20.22 -0.14
N SER A 55 0.95 20.87 -1.29
CA SER A 55 -0.18 21.48 -1.97
C SER A 55 -0.61 20.70 -3.22
N ASP A 56 -1.67 21.19 -3.86
CA ASP A 56 -2.15 20.71 -5.14
C ASP A 56 -1.03 20.55 -6.18
N GLY A 57 -1.05 19.43 -6.91
CA GLY A 57 -0.13 19.12 -8.01
C GLY A 57 1.29 18.71 -7.61
N GLN A 58 1.67 18.82 -6.33
CA GLN A 58 3.00 18.41 -5.88
C GLN A 58 3.09 16.89 -5.72
N HIS A 59 4.07 16.28 -6.38
CA HIS A 59 4.44 14.88 -6.13
C HIS A 59 5.17 14.75 -4.80
N ILE A 60 4.46 14.21 -3.82
CA ILE A 60 4.91 14.05 -2.43
C ILE A 60 5.96 12.93 -2.36
N THR A 61 5.60 11.78 -2.89
CA THR A 61 6.49 10.61 -3.01
C THR A 61 6.19 9.90 -4.32
N CYS A 62 7.22 9.34 -4.94
CA CYS A 62 7.09 8.56 -6.16
C CYS A 62 7.90 7.27 -6.04
N VAL A 63 7.21 6.13 -6.09
CA VAL A 63 7.84 4.82 -6.04
C VAL A 63 7.98 4.29 -7.45
N LYS A 64 9.20 4.06 -7.89
CA LYS A 64 9.47 3.48 -9.21
C LYS A 64 8.91 2.06 -9.31
N THR A 65 8.26 1.75 -10.42
CA THR A 65 7.98 0.35 -10.80
C THR A 65 9.06 -0.16 -11.74
N SER A 66 9.32 -1.47 -11.68
CA SER A 66 10.23 -2.16 -12.61
C SER A 66 9.58 -2.48 -13.97
N ASN A 67 8.61 -1.66 -14.41
CA ASN A 67 7.89 -1.84 -15.67
C ASN A 67 8.60 -1.14 -16.84
N ILE A 68 8.28 -1.53 -18.07
CA ILE A 68 8.78 -0.88 -19.30
C ILE A 68 8.42 0.61 -19.26
N GLY A 69 9.44 1.48 -19.36
CA GLY A 69 9.30 2.94 -19.26
C GLY A 69 9.43 3.51 -17.84
N GLU A 70 9.78 2.68 -16.85
CA GLU A 70 9.97 3.06 -15.43
C GLU A 70 8.91 4.00 -14.84
N PRO A 71 7.59 3.75 -15.05
CA PRO A 71 6.60 4.63 -14.47
C PRO A 71 6.67 4.52 -12.94
N SER A 72 6.47 5.65 -12.27
CA SER A 72 6.47 5.71 -10.81
C SER A 72 5.05 5.90 -10.31
N LEU A 73 4.66 5.16 -9.27
CA LEU A 73 3.46 5.49 -8.52
C LEU A 73 3.74 6.76 -7.72
N CYS A 74 3.10 7.86 -8.08
CA CYS A 74 3.20 9.11 -7.34
C CYS A 74 1.96 9.35 -6.48
N ILE A 75 2.21 9.89 -5.29
CA ILE A 75 1.19 10.39 -4.36
C ILE A 75 1.15 11.91 -4.47
N PHE A 76 -0.03 12.48 -4.71
CA PHE A 76 -0.20 13.92 -4.83
C PHE A 76 -1.64 14.35 -4.50
N TYR A 77 -1.81 15.60 -4.13
CA TYR A 77 -3.11 16.23 -3.94
C TYR A 77 -3.60 16.85 -5.25
N GLN A 78 -4.91 16.79 -5.50
CA GLN A 78 -5.54 17.51 -6.61
C GLN A 78 -6.95 18.00 -6.22
N LYS A 79 -7.42 19.05 -6.91
CA LYS A 79 -8.75 19.69 -6.69
C LYS A 79 -8.91 20.26 -5.28
N THR A 80 -7.81 20.66 -4.65
CA THR A 80 -7.79 21.01 -3.23
C THR A 80 -8.02 22.49 -2.93
N ASN A 81 -8.18 23.33 -3.96
CA ASN A 81 -8.37 24.78 -3.82
C ASN A 81 -7.26 25.46 -2.99
N GLY A 82 -6.00 25.03 -3.17
CA GLY A 82 -4.83 25.64 -2.55
C GLY A 82 -4.58 25.25 -1.08
N ARG A 83 -5.38 24.34 -0.53
CA ARG A 83 -5.15 23.77 0.80
C ARG A 83 -3.88 22.93 0.82
N LYS A 84 -3.35 22.74 2.03
CA LYS A 84 -2.13 21.99 2.27
C LYS A 84 -2.36 20.94 3.34
N TRP A 85 -1.63 19.84 3.22
CA TRP A 85 -1.66 18.76 4.19
C TRP A 85 -0.27 18.39 4.62
N THR A 86 -0.15 18.02 5.88
CA THR A 86 1.09 17.48 6.40
C THR A 86 1.34 16.07 5.86
N VAL A 87 2.59 15.63 5.89
CA VAL A 87 2.94 14.23 5.63
C VAL A 87 2.15 13.29 6.54
N ALA A 88 1.98 13.62 7.83
CA ALA A 88 1.20 12.80 8.76
C ALA A 88 -0.26 12.60 8.28
N GLN A 89 -0.91 13.66 7.79
CA GLN A 89 -2.25 13.56 7.20
C GLN A 89 -2.24 12.72 5.91
N THR A 90 -1.21 12.91 5.08
CA THR A 90 -1.01 12.14 3.84
C THR A 90 -0.87 10.64 4.11
N VAL A 91 -0.15 10.23 5.16
CA VAL A 91 -0.03 8.83 5.58
C VAL A 91 -1.40 8.22 5.89
N ASN A 92 -2.30 8.96 6.54
CA ASN A 92 -3.65 8.50 6.86
C ASN A 92 -4.51 8.32 5.59
N TYR A 93 -4.41 9.24 4.63
CA TYR A 93 -5.12 9.12 3.35
C TYR A 93 -4.61 7.94 2.51
N VAL A 94 -3.30 7.71 2.46
CA VAL A 94 -2.74 6.52 1.80
C VAL A 94 -3.17 5.24 2.53
N GLN A 95 -3.27 5.25 3.86
CA GLN A 95 -3.81 4.13 4.62
C GLN A 95 -5.27 3.84 4.22
N ALA A 96 -6.10 4.87 4.07
CA ALA A 96 -7.49 4.70 3.63
C ALA A 96 -7.58 3.99 2.26
N LEU A 97 -6.70 4.31 1.31
CA LEU A 97 -6.63 3.62 0.01
C LEU A 97 -6.26 2.13 0.17
N ILE A 98 -5.32 1.82 1.06
CA ILE A 98 -4.91 0.44 1.36
C ILE A 98 -6.06 -0.33 2.04
N ASP A 99 -6.75 0.30 2.98
CA ASP A 99 -7.89 -0.29 3.69
C ASP A 99 -9.06 -0.55 2.75
N HIS A 100 -9.24 0.34 1.76
CA HIS A 100 -10.17 0.19 0.63
C HIS A 100 -9.69 -0.81 -0.44
N LYS A 101 -8.65 -1.60 -0.15
CA LYS A 101 -8.12 -2.68 -0.99
C LYS A 101 -7.61 -2.22 -2.36
N CYS A 102 -7.24 -0.95 -2.49
CA CYS A 102 -6.56 -0.48 -3.69
C CYS A 102 -5.16 -1.08 -3.75
N SER A 103 -4.86 -1.80 -4.85
CA SER A 103 -3.60 -2.54 -4.98
C SER A 103 -2.42 -1.68 -5.40
N ALA A 104 -2.69 -0.56 -6.10
CA ALA A 104 -1.69 0.33 -6.67
C ALA A 104 -2.18 1.78 -6.80
N CYS A 105 -3.34 1.99 -7.40
CA CYS A 105 -3.86 3.33 -7.66
C CYS A 105 -5.22 3.53 -7.02
N GLY A 106 -5.54 4.79 -6.79
CA GLY A 106 -6.83 5.18 -6.24
C GLY A 106 -6.84 6.63 -5.79
N SER A 107 -8.03 7.06 -5.42
CA SER A 107 -8.30 8.40 -4.91
C SER A 107 -9.11 8.33 -3.64
N VAL A 108 -8.78 9.19 -2.67
CA VAL A 108 -9.56 9.35 -1.43
C VAL A 108 -9.93 10.83 -1.26
N PRO A 109 -11.22 11.14 -1.01
CA PRO A 109 -11.63 12.52 -0.73
C PRO A 109 -10.92 13.08 0.50
N THR A 110 -10.50 14.34 0.43
CA THR A 110 -9.95 15.08 1.58
C THR A 110 -11.00 15.91 2.32
N ASP A 111 -12.21 16.00 1.75
CA ASP A 111 -13.34 16.77 2.28
C ASP A 111 -14.47 15.92 2.83
N SER A 112 -15.20 16.51 3.77
CA SER A 112 -16.50 16.02 4.21
C SER A 112 -17.47 15.95 3.01
N GLY A 113 -18.28 14.89 2.96
CA GLY A 113 -19.23 14.65 1.87
C GLY A 113 -18.77 13.58 0.86
N ASN A 114 -17.62 12.94 1.09
CA ASN A 114 -17.16 11.75 0.37
C ASN A 114 -17.20 11.93 -1.17
N ASN A 115 -16.72 13.06 -1.66
CA ASN A 115 -16.70 13.39 -3.07
C ASN A 115 -15.29 13.86 -3.49
N VAL A 116 -14.63 13.09 -4.34
CA VAL A 116 -13.28 13.42 -4.83
C VAL A 116 -13.23 14.72 -5.65
N ASN A 117 -14.37 15.21 -6.14
CA ASN A 117 -14.41 16.47 -6.88
C ASN A 117 -14.22 17.73 -6.01
N ASN A 118 -14.31 17.58 -4.67
CA ASN A 118 -14.10 18.69 -3.74
C ASN A 118 -12.64 18.77 -3.24
N GLY A 119 -11.85 17.73 -3.50
CA GLY A 119 -10.47 17.59 -3.07
C GLY A 119 -10.15 16.11 -2.85
N GLU A 120 -9.01 15.66 -3.34
CA GLU A 120 -8.59 14.28 -3.22
C GLU A 120 -7.08 14.13 -3.07
N LEU A 121 -6.66 13.11 -2.31
CA LEU A 121 -5.34 12.52 -2.45
C LEU A 121 -5.43 11.44 -3.52
N THR A 122 -4.55 11.51 -4.51
CA THR A 122 -4.48 10.55 -5.61
C THR A 122 -3.16 9.78 -5.57
N ALA A 123 -3.26 8.47 -5.78
CA ALA A 123 -2.14 7.60 -6.11
C ALA A 123 -2.29 7.14 -7.57
N ASN A 124 -1.37 7.54 -8.46
CA ASN A 124 -1.43 7.14 -9.86
C ASN A 124 -0.02 7.00 -10.47
N MET A 125 0.06 6.27 -11.57
CA MET A 125 1.31 6.03 -12.30
C MET A 125 1.67 7.21 -13.20
N VAL A 126 2.93 7.65 -13.13
CA VAL A 126 3.49 8.77 -13.89
C VAL A 126 4.79 8.32 -14.57
N THR A 127 4.92 8.53 -15.88
CA THR A 127 6.06 8.07 -16.71
C THR A 127 7.27 9.01 -16.70
N ASN A 128 7.23 10.15 -16.00
CA ASN A 128 8.32 11.12 -15.85
C ASN A 128 8.29 11.77 -14.45
N ALA A 129 8.36 10.95 -13.41
CA ALA A 129 8.23 11.41 -12.04
C ALA A 129 9.55 12.01 -11.50
N GLN A 130 9.53 13.28 -11.09
CA GLN A 130 10.54 13.85 -10.20
C GLN A 130 9.88 14.22 -8.86
N PRO A 131 10.26 13.59 -7.74
CA PRO A 131 9.78 13.98 -6.41
C PRO A 131 10.25 15.39 -6.06
N GLY A 132 9.37 16.22 -5.47
CA GLY A 132 9.75 17.51 -4.89
C GLY A 132 10.09 18.64 -5.88
N VAL A 133 9.74 18.53 -7.17
CA VAL A 133 9.89 19.65 -8.10
C VAL A 133 8.56 20.38 -8.22
N ASP A 134 8.52 21.60 -7.68
CA ASP A 134 7.44 22.55 -7.88
C ASP A 134 7.18 22.74 -9.37
N LYS A 135 6.05 22.24 -9.87
CA LYS A 135 5.51 22.66 -11.16
C LYS A 135 4.36 23.62 -10.95
N ARG A 136 4.72 24.83 -10.51
CA ARG A 136 3.99 26.03 -10.89
C ARG A 136 4.93 26.96 -11.66
N SER A 137 5.25 26.56 -12.89
CA SER A 137 5.34 27.52 -13.98
C SER A 137 4.58 26.91 -15.16
N GLU A 138 3.42 27.49 -15.39
CA GLU A 138 2.78 27.50 -16.68
C GLU A 138 3.71 28.30 -17.61
N GLU A 139 4.52 27.60 -18.40
CA GLU A 139 5.10 28.17 -19.61
C GLU A 139 4.62 27.34 -20.80
N ALA A 140 3.78 28.01 -21.59
CA ALA A 140 3.19 27.50 -22.81
C ALA A 140 4.27 27.17 -23.84
N PHE A 141 4.37 25.92 -24.29
CA PHE A 141 5.00 25.56 -25.55
C PHE A 141 4.22 24.41 -26.24
N PRO A 142 4.22 24.38 -27.58
CA PRO A 142 3.02 24.10 -28.37
C PRO A 142 2.73 22.61 -28.55
N LYS A 143 1.44 22.30 -28.75
CA LYS A 143 0.95 21.00 -29.22
C LYS A 143 1.63 20.64 -30.55
N ALA A 144 2.48 19.63 -30.54
CA ALA A 144 2.80 18.85 -31.72
C ALA A 144 2.42 17.40 -31.45
N ALA A 145 1.50 16.90 -32.27
CA ALA A 145 0.93 15.56 -32.20
C ALA A 145 2.02 14.48 -32.32
N VAL A 146 2.02 13.50 -31.42
CA VAL A 146 2.66 12.21 -31.67
C VAL A 146 1.61 11.12 -31.51
N GLN A 147 1.39 10.44 -32.62
CA GLN A 147 0.37 9.46 -32.92
C GLN A 147 0.64 8.17 -32.12
N GLU A 148 -0.39 7.65 -31.44
CA GLU A 148 -0.39 6.33 -30.83
C GLU A 148 -0.05 5.25 -31.86
N LYS A 149 0.91 4.39 -31.54
CA LYS A 149 1.05 3.08 -32.19
C LYS A 149 1.08 2.01 -31.10
N TYR A 150 -0.11 1.54 -30.72
CA TYR A 150 -0.30 0.35 -29.89
C TYR A 150 0.35 -0.86 -30.56
N SER A 151 1.29 -1.50 -29.87
CA SER A 151 1.77 -2.84 -30.22
C SER A 151 1.34 -3.82 -29.12
N GLN A 152 0.76 -4.92 -29.54
CA GLN A 152 0.00 -5.90 -28.75
C GLN A 152 0.79 -6.60 -27.62
N PRO A 153 0.10 -7.15 -26.59
CA PRO A 153 0.73 -7.75 -25.42
C PRO A 153 1.19 -9.19 -25.70
N THR A 154 2.49 -9.46 -25.58
CA THR A 154 2.98 -10.84 -25.49
C THR A 154 3.08 -11.25 -24.02
N LYS A 155 2.40 -12.36 -23.67
CA LYS A 155 2.46 -12.96 -22.32
C LYS A 155 3.91 -13.28 -21.96
N ARG A 156 4.44 -12.70 -20.88
CA ARG A 156 5.76 -13.08 -20.34
C ARG A 156 5.66 -13.38 -18.84
N LYS A 157 6.23 -14.54 -18.48
CA LYS A 157 6.39 -15.15 -17.14
C LYS A 157 6.71 -14.11 -16.05
N GLU A 158 5.96 -14.13 -14.95
CA GLU A 158 6.26 -13.37 -13.72
C GLU A 158 7.69 -13.68 -13.26
N ALA A 159 8.47 -12.62 -13.02
CA ALA A 159 9.82 -12.75 -12.47
C ALA A 159 9.71 -13.20 -11.00
N ALA A 160 10.42 -14.27 -10.67
CA ALA A 160 10.61 -14.80 -9.32
C ALA A 160 10.94 -13.67 -8.32
N LEU A 161 10.10 -13.48 -7.31
CA LEU A 161 10.31 -12.47 -6.28
C LEU A 161 11.25 -13.04 -5.21
N GLY A 162 12.43 -12.44 -5.03
CA GLY A 162 13.45 -12.92 -4.08
C GLY A 162 13.22 -12.54 -2.62
N ILE A 163 14.29 -12.64 -1.81
CA ILE A 163 14.29 -12.10 -0.44
C ILE A 163 13.84 -10.62 -0.42
N ASN A 164 12.94 -10.27 0.48
CA ASN A 164 12.34 -8.94 0.53
C ASN A 164 11.77 -8.60 1.92
N CYS A 165 11.52 -7.32 2.17
CA CYS A 165 10.94 -6.84 3.44
C CYS A 165 9.44 -6.48 3.32
N ARG A 166 8.71 -7.16 2.43
CA ARG A 166 7.27 -6.93 2.26
C ARG A 166 6.48 -7.61 3.38
N GLY A 167 5.34 -7.04 3.72
CA GLY A 167 4.42 -7.55 4.72
C GLY A 167 3.18 -6.68 4.81
N SER A 168 2.33 -6.99 5.79
CA SER A 168 1.17 -6.18 6.16
C SER A 168 1.59 -4.73 6.48
N SER A 169 0.74 -3.76 6.19
CA SER A 169 0.91 -2.38 6.68
C SER A 169 1.00 -2.31 8.20
N THR A 170 0.47 -3.33 8.89
CA THR A 170 0.52 -3.44 10.35
C THR A 170 1.93 -3.78 10.83
N CYS A 171 2.82 -4.31 9.99
CA CYS A 171 4.20 -4.59 10.37
C CYS A 171 4.98 -3.35 10.84
N GLY A 172 4.56 -2.15 10.46
CA GLY A 172 5.22 -0.90 10.83
C GLY A 172 4.55 -0.13 11.98
N VAL A 173 3.54 -0.70 12.66
CA VAL A 173 2.78 0.03 13.70
C VAL A 173 3.05 -0.53 15.09
N GLY A 174 3.53 0.28 16.03
CA GLY A 174 3.82 -0.15 17.40
C GLY A 174 5.14 0.45 17.91
N GLY A 175 5.40 0.37 19.21
CA GLY A 175 6.54 1.02 19.85
C GLY A 175 6.29 2.48 20.27
N ILE A 176 5.15 3.06 19.87
CA ILE A 176 4.70 4.38 20.30
C ILE A 176 3.96 4.21 21.64
N GLY A 177 4.29 5.02 22.64
CA GLY A 177 3.63 4.99 23.95
C GLY A 177 3.76 3.65 24.68
N HIS A 178 4.91 2.98 24.56
CA HIS A 178 5.18 1.65 25.15
C HIS A 178 4.35 0.48 24.56
N SER A 179 3.64 0.68 23.45
CA SER A 179 2.96 -0.41 22.76
C SER A 179 3.95 -1.44 22.19
N PRO A 180 3.63 -2.74 22.19
CA PRO A 180 4.50 -3.76 21.60
C PRO A 180 4.71 -3.52 20.10
N ALA A 181 5.94 -3.22 19.71
CA ALA A 181 6.31 -3.00 18.31
C ALA A 181 6.38 -4.29 17.48
N GLY A 182 6.47 -5.47 18.12
CA GLY A 182 6.72 -6.77 17.49
C GLY A 182 7.74 -6.69 16.34
N THR A 183 9.04 -6.82 16.63
CA THR A 183 10.09 -6.72 15.61
C THR A 183 10.47 -8.10 15.07
N LEU A 184 11.09 -8.12 13.89
CA LEU A 184 11.63 -9.34 13.30
C LEU A 184 12.67 -9.99 14.23
N GLU A 185 13.47 -9.17 14.90
CA GLU A 185 14.42 -9.62 15.92
C GLU A 185 13.73 -10.35 17.07
N LYS A 186 12.64 -9.79 17.62
CA LYS A 186 11.88 -10.47 18.68
C LYS A 186 11.29 -11.79 18.19
N VAL A 187 10.81 -11.86 16.95
CA VAL A 187 10.33 -13.12 16.35
C VAL A 187 11.46 -14.13 16.24
N ARG A 188 12.63 -13.72 15.74
CA ARG A 188 13.83 -14.56 15.64
C ARG A 188 14.24 -15.12 17.00
N ASP A 189 14.28 -14.26 18.02
CA ASP A 189 14.66 -14.66 19.37
C ASP A 189 13.61 -15.62 19.99
N ALA A 190 12.33 -15.39 19.72
CA ALA A 190 11.26 -16.30 20.14
C ALA A 190 11.37 -17.69 19.49
N VAL A 191 11.75 -17.76 18.20
CA VAL A 191 12.02 -19.05 17.53
C VAL A 191 13.24 -19.73 18.15
N ALA A 192 14.33 -18.99 18.36
CA ALA A 192 15.58 -19.54 18.90
C ALA A 192 15.44 -20.06 20.34
N ALA A 193 14.64 -19.37 21.17
CA ALA A 193 14.34 -19.78 22.55
C ALA A 193 13.27 -20.90 22.64
N GLY A 194 12.57 -21.16 21.55
CA GLY A 194 11.55 -22.21 21.47
C GLY A 194 12.13 -23.63 21.45
N PRO A 195 11.26 -24.65 21.63
CA PRO A 195 11.67 -26.04 21.54
C PRO A 195 12.10 -26.40 20.11
N ASP A 196 12.91 -27.45 19.98
CA ASP A 196 13.19 -28.05 18.68
C ASP A 196 11.90 -28.58 18.04
N GLY A 197 11.82 -28.47 16.72
CA GLY A 197 10.62 -28.83 15.99
C GLY A 197 10.82 -28.83 14.48
N HIS A 198 9.78 -29.31 13.80
CA HIS A 198 9.63 -29.27 12.35
C HIS A 198 8.34 -28.53 12.00
N TRP A 199 8.42 -27.54 11.12
CA TRP A 199 7.27 -26.74 10.73
C TRP A 199 6.88 -26.99 9.29
N SER A 200 5.58 -27.19 9.09
CA SER A 200 4.94 -27.44 7.81
C SER A 200 4.27 -26.18 7.26
N ASN A 201 3.75 -26.27 6.03
CA ASN A 201 3.14 -25.14 5.34
C ASN A 201 1.98 -24.52 6.14
N GLY A 202 2.03 -23.20 6.38
CA GLY A 202 1.03 -22.43 7.11
C GLY A 202 1.14 -22.52 8.64
N GLN A 203 2.00 -23.38 9.17
CA GLN A 203 2.19 -23.51 10.62
C GLN A 203 2.98 -22.32 11.17
N GLN A 204 2.44 -21.69 12.23
CA GLN A 204 3.14 -20.63 12.97
C GLN A 204 4.29 -21.24 13.78
N ILE A 205 5.49 -20.71 13.57
CA ILE A 205 6.73 -21.14 14.23
C ILE A 205 6.81 -20.52 15.61
N ALA A 206 6.83 -19.19 15.64
CA ALA A 206 6.69 -18.39 16.84
C ALA A 206 5.99 -17.08 16.49
N CYS A 207 5.33 -16.52 17.50
CA CYS A 207 4.64 -15.25 17.40
C CYS A 207 5.02 -14.37 18.58
N VAL A 208 5.21 -13.07 18.32
CA VAL A 208 5.42 -12.08 19.36
C VAL A 208 4.26 -11.10 19.42
N PRO A 209 3.93 -10.55 20.60
CA PRO A 209 2.92 -9.53 20.73
C PRO A 209 3.23 -8.30 19.88
N HIS A 210 2.18 -7.78 19.25
CA HIS A 210 2.20 -6.59 18.43
C HIS A 210 0.97 -5.73 18.77
N VAL A 211 1.00 -4.43 18.50
CA VAL A 211 0.02 -3.45 19.02
C VAL A 211 -1.47 -3.85 18.87
N THR A 212 -1.84 -4.57 17.81
CA THR A 212 -3.21 -4.99 17.51
C THR A 212 -3.34 -6.50 17.25
N GLY A 213 -2.35 -7.30 17.62
CA GLY A 213 -2.34 -8.73 17.31
C GLY A 213 -0.97 -9.34 17.54
N ARG A 214 -0.51 -10.15 16.57
CA ARG A 214 0.79 -10.82 16.68
C ARG A 214 1.60 -10.68 15.41
N LEU A 215 2.90 -10.62 15.56
CA LEU A 215 3.84 -10.79 14.46
C LEU A 215 4.35 -12.23 14.51
N CYS A 216 4.15 -12.99 13.44
CA CYS A 216 4.44 -14.42 13.41
C CYS A 216 5.39 -14.77 12.27
N ALA A 217 6.29 -15.73 12.51
CA ALA A 217 7.02 -16.43 11.46
C ALA A 217 6.28 -17.70 11.06
N PHE A 218 6.16 -17.97 9.76
CA PHE A 218 5.58 -19.19 9.22
C PHE A 218 6.09 -19.47 7.81
N TYR A 219 6.01 -20.72 7.38
CA TYR A 219 6.32 -21.10 6.02
C TYR A 219 5.09 -21.05 5.13
N GLN A 220 5.26 -20.65 3.86
CA GLN A 220 4.20 -20.67 2.86
C GLN A 220 4.75 -21.09 1.49
N ASN A 221 3.89 -21.64 0.64
CA ASN A 221 4.23 -22.18 -0.68
C ASN A 221 5.26 -23.33 -0.64
N ILE A 222 5.44 -24.02 0.49
CA ILE A 222 6.49 -25.04 0.63
C ILE A 222 6.05 -26.48 0.28
N GLY A 223 4.77 -26.70 -0.02
CA GLY A 223 4.21 -28.04 -0.25
C GLY A 223 4.31 -28.92 1.01
N ASP A 224 4.70 -30.19 0.87
CA ASP A 224 4.84 -31.15 1.97
C ASP A 224 6.19 -31.06 2.70
N ARG A 225 7.04 -30.10 2.32
CA ARG A 225 8.33 -29.89 2.98
C ARG A 225 8.13 -29.47 4.42
N THR A 226 9.14 -29.76 5.23
CA THR A 226 9.23 -29.25 6.60
C THR A 226 10.62 -28.70 6.86
N PHE A 227 10.71 -27.75 7.78
CA PHE A 227 11.97 -27.12 8.14
C PHE A 227 12.18 -27.17 9.65
N THR A 228 13.43 -27.31 10.05
CA THR A 228 13.87 -27.37 11.45
C THR A 228 13.98 -25.98 12.08
N LYS A 229 14.24 -25.95 13.39
CA LYS A 229 14.42 -24.72 14.15
C LYS A 229 15.63 -23.95 13.65
N ASP A 230 16.75 -24.64 13.49
CA ASP A 230 18.01 -24.03 13.06
C ASP A 230 17.91 -23.46 11.63
N GLN A 231 17.21 -24.15 10.73
CA GLN A 231 16.91 -23.62 9.40
C GLN A 231 16.03 -22.36 9.49
N SER A 232 14.99 -22.38 10.33
CA SER A 232 14.10 -21.23 10.53
C SER A 232 14.86 -20.02 11.09
N VAL A 233 15.72 -20.22 12.09
CA VAL A 233 16.58 -19.17 12.65
C VAL A 233 17.55 -18.63 11.60
N THR A 234 18.16 -19.50 10.79
CA THR A 234 19.06 -19.10 9.70
C THR A 234 18.35 -18.17 8.69
N TYR A 235 17.14 -18.52 8.26
CA TYR A 235 16.34 -17.69 7.35
C TYR A 235 15.95 -16.34 7.98
N LEU A 236 15.61 -16.34 9.27
CA LEU A 236 15.29 -15.11 10.02
C LEU A 236 16.52 -14.20 10.17
N ASP A 237 17.70 -14.76 10.40
CA ASP A 237 18.96 -14.02 10.43
C ASP A 237 19.32 -13.46 9.04
N GLN A 238 19.03 -14.19 7.96
CA GLN A 238 19.20 -13.69 6.60
C GLN A 238 18.24 -12.52 6.28
N LEU A 239 16.98 -12.57 6.74
CA LEU A 239 16.04 -11.45 6.62
C LEU A 239 16.52 -10.21 7.38
N ARG A 240 17.09 -10.39 8.59
CA ARG A 240 17.69 -9.29 9.36
C ARG A 240 18.92 -8.73 8.67
N SER A 241 19.80 -9.57 8.16
CA SER A 241 20.99 -9.19 7.39
C SER A 241 20.64 -8.43 6.11
N HIS A 242 19.51 -8.79 5.48
CA HIS A 242 18.94 -8.06 4.35
C HIS A 242 18.32 -6.69 4.73
N GLY A 243 18.25 -6.36 6.01
CA GLY A 243 17.78 -5.07 6.52
C GLY A 243 16.28 -5.03 6.87
N CYS A 244 15.59 -6.17 6.89
CA CYS A 244 14.20 -6.22 7.30
C CYS A 244 14.08 -6.02 8.82
N ARG A 245 13.25 -5.07 9.24
CA ARG A 245 13.12 -4.71 10.67
C ARG A 245 11.95 -5.39 11.37
N ASN A 246 10.84 -5.55 10.67
CA ASN A 246 9.59 -6.06 11.26
C ASN A 246 9.03 -7.23 10.46
N CYS A 247 8.85 -7.06 9.15
CA CYS A 247 8.33 -8.09 8.25
C CYS A 247 9.24 -8.30 7.06
N GLY A 248 9.11 -9.47 6.46
CA GLY A 248 9.82 -9.84 5.26
C GLY A 248 9.58 -11.30 4.90
N SER A 249 9.98 -11.67 3.70
CA SER A 249 9.93 -13.06 3.26
C SER A 249 11.20 -13.44 2.51
N ILE A 250 11.62 -14.68 2.68
CA ILE A 250 12.85 -15.21 2.10
C ILE A 250 12.56 -16.57 1.44
N PRO A 251 12.96 -16.75 0.16
CA PRO A 251 12.83 -18.03 -0.52
C PRO A 251 13.56 -19.14 0.22
N THR A 252 12.92 -20.30 0.30
CA THR A 252 13.52 -21.54 0.84
C THR A 252 14.24 -22.35 -0.23
N ASP A 253 13.85 -22.16 -1.50
CA ASP A 253 14.42 -22.84 -2.65
C ASP A 253 15.49 -22.03 -3.37
N SER A 254 16.37 -22.75 -4.07
CA SER A 254 17.32 -22.15 -4.99
C SER A 254 16.60 -21.46 -6.16
N GLY A 255 17.17 -20.36 -6.65
CA GLY A 255 16.57 -19.55 -7.73
C GLY A 255 15.81 -18.31 -7.25
N ASN A 256 15.87 -17.99 -5.95
CA ASN A 256 15.40 -16.72 -5.37
C ASN A 256 13.93 -16.40 -5.73
N ASP A 257 13.05 -17.39 -5.56
CA ASP A 257 11.65 -17.32 -5.95
C ASP A 257 10.73 -17.68 -4.78
N THR A 258 10.12 -16.68 -4.16
CA THR A 258 9.16 -16.84 -3.05
C THR A 258 7.89 -17.59 -3.46
N SER A 259 7.55 -17.62 -4.75
CA SER A 259 6.39 -18.40 -5.24
C SER A 259 6.59 -19.91 -5.15
N LYS A 260 7.83 -20.37 -4.97
CA LYS A 260 8.18 -21.79 -4.87
C LYS A 260 8.30 -22.28 -3.43
N GLY A 261 8.30 -21.36 -2.47
CA GLY A 261 8.41 -21.67 -1.05
C GLY A 261 9.20 -20.59 -0.33
N GLU A 262 8.66 -20.06 0.76
CA GLU A 262 9.27 -18.98 1.52
C GLU A 262 9.02 -19.12 3.03
N LEU A 263 9.95 -18.59 3.82
CA LEU A 263 9.71 -18.24 5.21
C LEU A 263 9.26 -16.78 5.25
N THR A 264 8.11 -16.52 5.84
CA THR A 264 7.49 -15.20 5.94
C THR A 264 7.36 -14.81 7.40
N VAL A 265 7.71 -13.55 7.69
CA VAL A 265 7.33 -12.88 8.93
C VAL A 265 6.31 -11.81 8.60
N ASN A 266 5.09 -11.97 9.12
CA ASN A 266 3.99 -11.08 8.83
C ASN A 266 3.04 -10.94 10.04
N PHE A 267 2.24 -9.89 10.03
CA PHE A 267 1.18 -9.68 11.01
C PHE A 267 0.06 -10.71 10.85
N VAL A 268 -0.42 -11.23 11.97
CA VAL A 268 -1.57 -12.12 12.10
C VAL A 268 -2.50 -11.54 13.18
N SER A 269 -3.77 -11.33 12.80
CA SER A 269 -4.86 -10.92 13.70
C SER A 269 -5.36 -12.09 14.53
#